data_AF-A0A522BML1-F1
#
_entry.id   AF-A0A522BML1-F1
#
_cell.length_a   1.000
_cell.length_b   1.000
_cell.length_c   1.000
_cell.angle_alpha   90.00
_cell.angle_beta   90.00
_cell.angle_gamma   90.00
#
_symmetry.space_group_name_H-M   'P 1'
#
loop_
_entity.id
_entity.type
_entity.pdbx_description
1 polymer ?
#
loop_
_entity_poly.entity_id
_entity_poly.type
_entity_poly.pdbx_seq_one_letter_code
_entity_poly.pdbx_strand_id
1 'polypeptide(L)'
;MGGQLLAWVGLVACGAMLVRLTIGERRRRVLDGWLQRTWFVVRRRFLLLYRWRTSSREAERQANEAINRARNGGAKVDGKWEGNVYTPESFRGPRKPH
;
A
#
# COMPACT_ATOMS: atom_id res chain seq x y z
N MET A 1 -30.59 -13.01 -10.48
CA MET A 1 -30.66 -11.87 -9.55
C MET A 1 -29.68 -10.71 -9.90
N GLY A 2 -29.16 -10.61 -11.14
CA GLY A 2 -28.25 -9.51 -11.53
C GLY A 2 -28.93 -8.28 -12.15
N GLY A 3 -30.08 -8.47 -12.82
CA GLY A 3 -30.75 -7.41 -13.56
C GLY A 3 -31.36 -6.30 -12.69
N GLN A 4 -31.84 -6.65 -11.48
CA GLN A 4 -32.40 -5.66 -10.55
C GLN A 4 -31.33 -4.68 -10.07
N LEU A 5 -30.10 -5.15 -9.86
CA LEU A 5 -28.99 -4.30 -9.43
C LEU A 5 -28.65 -3.27 -10.52
N LEU A 6 -28.61 -3.71 -11.78
CA LEU A 6 -28.36 -2.84 -12.93
C LEU A 6 -29.48 -1.82 -13.13
N ALA A 7 -30.74 -2.22 -12.95
CA ALA A 7 -31.89 -1.32 -13.02
C ALA A 7 -31.82 -0.21 -11.97
N TRP A 8 -31.50 -0.55 -10.71
CA TRP A 8 -31.31 0.43 -9.64
C TRP A 8 -30.15 1.38 -9.92
N VAL A 9 -29.01 0.87 -10.39
CA VAL A 9 -27.85 1.70 -10.77
C VAL A 9 -28.23 2.67 -11.88
N GLY A 10 -28.95 2.21 -12.90
CA GLY A 10 -29.42 3.05 -14.00
C GLY A 10 -30.37 4.15 -13.52
N LEU A 11 -31.33 3.83 -12.66
CA LEU A 11 -32.31 4.78 -12.12
C LEU A 11 -31.62 5.88 -11.29
N VAL A 12 -30.68 5.50 -10.42
CA VAL A 12 -29.88 6.45 -9.63
C VAL A 12 -29.03 7.36 -10.52
N ALA A 13 -28.38 6.80 -11.55
CA ALA A 13 -27.58 7.57 -12.49
C ALA A 13 -28.43 8.58 -13.28
N CYS A 14 -29.61 8.15 -13.75
CA CYS A 14 -30.55 9.00 -14.48
C CYS A 14 -31.08 10.15 -13.60
N GLY A 15 -31.48 9.84 -12.36
CA GLY A 15 -31.90 10.84 -11.39
C GLY A 15 -30.78 11.84 -11.05
N ALA A 16 -29.55 11.37 -10.87
CA ALA A 16 -28.40 12.23 -10.62
C ALA A 16 -28.12 13.19 -11.81
N MET A 17 -28.25 12.71 -13.05
CA MET A 17 -28.14 13.56 -14.24
C MET A 17 -29.23 14.64 -14.28
N LEU A 18 -30.49 14.28 -13.98
CA LEU A 18 -31.60 15.23 -13.91
C LEU A 18 -31.38 16.29 -12.83
N VAL A 19 -30.95 15.89 -11.63
CA VAL A 19 -30.62 16.82 -10.53
C VAL A 19 -29.47 17.75 -10.93
N ARG A 20 -28.45 17.24 -11.64
CA ARG A 20 -27.35 18.07 -12.16
C ARG A 20 -27.84 19.08 -13.18
N LEU A 21 -28.81 18.69 -14.02
CA LEU A 21 -29.38 19.57 -15.03
C LEU A 21 -30.16 20.73 -14.40
N THR A 22 -31.00 20.45 -13.40
CA THR A 22 -31.84 21.45 -12.71
C THR A 22 -31.08 22.34 -11.73
N ILE A 23 -29.91 21.88 -11.26
CA ILE A 23 -29.02 22.67 -10.42
C ILE A 23 -28.26 23.70 -11.26
N GLY A 24 -28.53 24.98 -11.02
CA GLY A 24 -27.82 26.12 -11.64
C GLY A 24 -26.32 26.14 -11.32
N GLU A 25 -25.55 26.82 -12.18
CA GLU A 25 -24.07 26.77 -12.24
C GLU A 25 -23.36 26.97 -10.90
N ARG A 26 -23.91 27.81 -10.02
CA ARG A 26 -23.31 28.09 -8.70
C ARG A 26 -23.31 26.86 -7.78
N ARG A 27 -24.38 26.06 -7.81
CA ARG A 27 -24.47 24.82 -7.04
C ARG A 27 -23.74 23.65 -7.73
N ARG A 28 -23.58 23.69 -9.06
CA ARG A 28 -22.75 22.71 -9.79
C ARG A 28 -21.29 22.75 -9.33
N ARG A 29 -20.69 23.93 -9.17
CA ARG A 29 -19.30 24.05 -8.69
C ARG A 29 -19.08 23.45 -7.31
N VAL A 30 -20.05 23.64 -6.41
CA VAL A 30 -19.99 23.06 -5.05
C VAL A 30 -20.15 21.54 -5.12
N LEU A 31 -21.12 21.05 -5.88
CA LEU A 31 -21.34 19.62 -6.07
C LEU A 31 -20.15 18.94 -6.73
N ASP A 32 -19.59 19.53 -7.79
CA ASP A 32 -18.43 18.99 -8.50
C ASP A 32 -17.21 18.92 -7.56
N GLY A 33 -16.99 19.94 -6.72
CA GLY A 33 -15.94 19.93 -5.71
C GLY A 33 -16.14 18.83 -4.64
N TRP A 34 -17.37 18.62 -4.19
CA TRP A 34 -17.70 17.52 -3.27
C TRP A 34 -17.55 16.16 -3.93
N LEU A 35 -17.99 16.02 -5.18
CA LEU A 35 -17.92 14.78 -5.95
C LEU A 35 -16.48 14.37 -6.23
N GLN A 36 -15.60 15.33 -6.55
CA GLN A 36 -14.17 15.06 -6.71
C GLN A 36 -13.55 14.57 -5.40
N ARG A 37 -13.85 15.22 -4.27
CA ARG A 37 -13.32 14.80 -2.96
C ARG A 37 -13.79 13.40 -2.57
N THR A 38 -15.08 13.10 -2.74
CA THR A 38 -15.62 11.77 -2.45
C THR A 38 -15.04 10.73 -3.40
N TRP A 39 -14.90 11.04 -4.68
CA TRP A 39 -14.25 10.18 -5.67
C TRP A 39 -12.81 9.83 -5.29
N PHE A 40 -12.01 10.83 -4.85
CA PHE A 40 -10.64 10.58 -4.39
C PHE A 40 -10.59 9.65 -3.18
N VAL A 41 -11.48 9.84 -2.20
CA VAL A 41 -11.55 8.98 -1.00
C VAL A 41 -11.96 7.55 -1.37
N VAL A 42 -13.01 7.40 -2.19
CA VAL A 42 -13.49 6.10 -2.65
C VAL A 42 -12.42 5.39 -3.47
N ARG A 43 -11.79 6.07 -4.42
CA ARG A 43 -10.69 5.52 -5.22
C ARG A 43 -9.52 5.09 -4.34
N ARG A 44 -9.12 5.90 -3.36
CA ARG A 44 -8.03 5.56 -2.44
C ARG A 44 -8.36 4.33 -1.60
N ARG A 45 -9.58 4.23 -1.05
CA ARG A 45 -10.02 3.05 -0.30
C ARG A 45 -10.14 1.81 -1.18
N PHE A 46 -10.66 1.94 -2.39
CA PHE A 46 -10.72 0.84 -3.34
C PHE A 46 -9.33 0.33 -3.72
N LEU A 47 -8.39 1.24 -4.00
CA LEU A 47 -7.01 0.89 -4.25
C LEU A 47 -6.33 0.28 -3.03
N LEU A 48 -6.63 0.74 -1.81
CA LEU A 48 -6.11 0.12 -0.59
C LEU A 48 -6.66 -1.30 -0.39
N LEU A 49 -7.95 -1.53 -0.63
CA LEU A 49 -8.55 -2.86 -0.52
C LEU A 49 -8.04 -3.80 -1.62
N TYR A 50 -7.93 -3.31 -2.85
CA TYR A 50 -7.39 -4.06 -3.98
C TYR A 50 -5.91 -4.37 -3.78
N ARG A 51 -5.11 -3.36 -3.39
CA ARG A 51 -3.70 -3.53 -3.08
C ARG A 51 -3.48 -4.39 -1.86
N TRP A 52 -4.32 -4.35 -0.83
CA TRP A 52 -4.18 -5.25 0.32
C TRP A 52 -4.24 -6.73 -0.11
N ARG A 53 -5.06 -7.04 -1.11
CA ARG A 53 -5.13 -8.38 -1.69
C ARG A 53 -3.90 -8.74 -2.55
N THR A 54 -3.25 -7.77 -3.20
CA THR A 54 -2.06 -8.01 -4.04
C THR A 54 -0.72 -7.84 -3.29
N SER A 55 -0.67 -6.97 -2.28
CA SER A 55 0.52 -6.56 -1.54
C SER A 55 0.98 -7.64 -0.58
N SER A 56 0.10 -8.50 -0.08
CA SER A 56 0.51 -9.61 0.78
C SER A 56 1.52 -10.52 0.06
N ARG A 57 1.34 -10.77 -1.24
CA ARG A 57 2.26 -11.60 -2.03
C ARG A 57 3.59 -10.91 -2.34
N GLU A 58 3.56 -9.59 -2.60
CA GLU A 58 4.78 -8.82 -2.86
C GLU A 58 5.59 -8.57 -1.59
N ALA A 59 4.93 -8.29 -0.46
CA ALA A 59 5.57 -8.11 0.84
C ALA A 59 6.21 -9.41 1.34
N GLU A 60 5.53 -10.55 1.16
CA GLU A 60 6.07 -11.87 1.51
C GLU A 60 7.30 -12.23 0.66
N ARG A 61 7.30 -11.89 -0.62
CA ARG A 61 8.48 -12.06 -1.50
C ARG A 61 9.65 -11.18 -1.07
N GLN A 62 9.42 -9.89 -0.80
CA GLN A 62 10.47 -8.97 -0.34
C GLN A 62 11.03 -9.38 1.02
N ALA A 63 10.18 -9.85 1.94
CA ALA A 63 10.61 -10.37 3.24
C ALA A 63 11.45 -11.64 3.09
N ASN A 64 11.00 -12.61 2.29
CA ASN A 64 11.75 -13.84 2.02
C ASN A 64 13.08 -13.57 1.31
N GLU A 65 13.13 -12.60 0.40
CA GLU A 65 14.36 -12.20 -0.27
C GLU A 65 15.34 -11.54 0.70
N ALA A 66 14.87 -10.70 1.64
CA ALA A 66 15.70 -10.11 2.68
C ALA A 66 16.25 -11.17 3.66
N ILE A 67 15.41 -12.13 4.06
CA ILE A 67 15.82 -13.28 4.90
C ILE A 67 16.85 -14.13 4.15
N ASN A 68 16.61 -14.45 2.88
CA ASN A 68 17.57 -15.21 2.07
C ASN A 68 18.86 -14.44 1.83
N ARG A 69 18.82 -13.12 1.68
CA ARG A 69 20.02 -12.28 1.58
C ARG A 69 20.80 -12.24 2.89
N ALA A 70 20.13 -12.17 4.03
CA ALA A 70 20.78 -12.30 5.34
C ALA A 70 21.34 -13.71 5.57
N ARG A 71 20.62 -14.74 5.14
CA ARG A 71 21.03 -16.14 5.27
C ARG A 71 22.19 -16.50 4.35
N ASN A 72 22.16 -16.06 3.10
CA ASN A 72 23.16 -16.40 2.09
C ASN A 72 24.31 -15.38 2.02
N GLY A 73 24.05 -14.11 2.35
CA GLY A 73 25.04 -13.03 2.43
C GLY A 73 25.66 -12.87 3.83
N GLY A 74 24.97 -13.33 4.89
CA GLY A 74 25.46 -13.35 6.27
C GLY A 74 26.09 -14.67 6.71
N ALA A 75 26.08 -15.71 5.85
CA ALA A 75 26.77 -16.99 6.10
C ALA A 75 28.32 -16.90 6.11
N LYS A 76 28.89 -15.69 6.10
CA LYS A 76 30.32 -15.43 6.29
C LYS A 76 30.59 -14.24 7.22
N VAL A 77 29.72 -13.96 8.19
CA VAL A 77 30.16 -13.15 9.34
C VAL A 77 30.68 -14.12 10.38
N ASP A 78 31.87 -14.66 10.12
CA ASP A 78 32.66 -15.35 11.13
C ASP A 78 32.80 -14.38 12.31
N GLY A 79 32.16 -14.73 13.41
CA GLY A 79 32.06 -13.90 14.60
C GLY A 79 32.02 -14.83 15.79
N LYS A 80 32.95 -14.64 16.71
CA LYS A 80 33.07 -15.49 17.89
C LYS A 80 32.12 -14.95 18.96
N TRP A 81 31.21 -15.79 19.42
CA TRP A 81 30.41 -15.50 20.61
C TRP A 81 31.30 -15.66 21.85
N GLU A 82 31.51 -14.59 22.61
CA GLU A 82 32.18 -14.62 23.91
C GLU A 82 31.18 -14.20 24.99
N GLY A 83 30.68 -15.17 25.77
CA GLY A 83 29.73 -14.88 26.85
C GLY A 83 28.38 -14.39 26.32
N ASN A 84 27.94 -13.17 26.69
CA ASN A 84 26.70 -12.53 26.22
C ASN A 84 26.90 -11.55 25.05
N VAL A 85 28.13 -11.46 24.51
CA VAL A 85 28.48 -10.46 23.52
C VAL A 85 28.90 -11.14 22.21
N TYR A 86 28.19 -10.80 21.14
CA TYR A 86 28.58 -11.17 19.79
C TYR A 86 29.63 -10.19 19.27
N THR A 87 30.86 -10.67 19.04
CA THR A 87 31.92 -9.86 18.45
C THR A 87 32.14 -10.31 16.99
N PRO A 88 31.68 -9.52 15.99
CA PRO A 88 31.97 -9.81 14.59
C PRO A 88 33.46 -9.56 14.27
N GLU A 89 34.09 -10.41 13.47
CA GLU A 89 35.53 -10.26 13.16
C GLU A 89 35.89 -8.95 12.43
N SER A 90 34.91 -8.31 11.77
CA SER A 90 35.07 -7.00 11.12
C SER A 90 35.40 -5.86 12.09
N PHE A 91 35.18 -6.04 13.39
CA PHE A 91 35.53 -5.06 14.42
C PHE A 91 36.98 -5.17 14.92
N ARG A 92 37.73 -6.21 14.52
CA ARG A 92 39.17 -6.32 14.84
C ARG A 92 39.99 -5.47 13.86
N GLY A 93 40.02 -4.16 14.10
CA GLY A 93 40.97 -3.26 13.43
C GLY A 93 42.43 -3.63 13.72
N PRO A 94 43.39 -3.23 12.87
CA PRO A 94 44.81 -3.58 13.03
C PRO A 94 45.32 -3.10 14.40
N ARG A 95 45.88 -4.04 15.18
CA ARG A 95 46.52 -3.72 16.47
C ARG A 95 47.71 -2.79 16.20
N LYS A 96 47.76 -1.68 16.94
CA LYS A 96 48.86 -0.71 16.87
C LYS A 96 50.17 -1.43 17.27
N PRO A 97 51.27 -1.26 16.50
CA PRO A 97 52.57 -1.78 16.91
C PRO A 97 53.02 -1.04 18.17
N HIS A 98 53.48 -1.80 19.15
CA HIS A 98 54.15 -1.34 20.36
C HIS A 98 55.63 -1.11 20.06
#